data_AF-A0A822FZI6-F1
#
_entry.id   AF-A0A822FZI6-F1
#
_cell.length_a   1.000
_cell.length_b   1.000
_cell.length_c   1.000
_cell.angle_alpha   90.00
_cell.angle_beta   90.00
_cell.angle_gamma   90.00
#
_symmetry.space_group_name_H-M   'P 1'
#
loop_
_entity.id
_entity.type
_entity.pdbx_description
1 polymer ?
#
loop_
_entity_poly.entity_id
_entity_poly.type
_entity_poly.pdbx_seq_one_letter_code
_entity_poly.pdbx_strand_id
1 'polypeptide(L)'
;EKVMHIFSVAKHDTQVELKLANRLYAQKAYKLQQEYLNLVQSSFKADIKLKDFQNDKDKVVHKINAWVEKKTNNLIQNLLSTNDISRDTRLIIVNCIYFKGTWVEQFKEHLTDQNADFHGANGKISKIKLMHQKEKFDYAENKDLHVQIAHLPYKSDSHD
;
A
#
# COMPACT_ATOMS: atom_id res chain seq x y z
N GLU A 1 10.69 4.47 13.24
CA GLU A 1 11.30 5.75 12.79
C GLU A 1 11.58 5.80 11.29
N LYS A 2 12.39 4.91 10.69
CA LYS A 2 12.72 4.93 9.24
C LYS A 2 11.52 5.00 8.30
N VAL A 3 10.48 4.21 8.59
CA VAL A 3 9.22 4.20 7.82
C VAL A 3 8.55 5.58 7.85
N MET A 4 8.43 6.21 9.01
CA MET A 4 7.88 7.57 9.15
C MET A 4 8.75 8.64 8.48
N HIS A 5 10.06 8.43 8.43
CA HIS A 5 10.99 9.32 7.74
C HIS A 5 10.80 9.26 6.22
N ILE A 6 10.70 8.06 5.62
CA ILE A 6 10.39 7.87 4.19
C ILE A 6 9.10 8.62 3.81
N PHE A 7 8.08 8.61 4.68
CA PHE A 7 6.85 9.36 4.44
C PHE A 7 7.02 10.88 4.52
N SER A 8 7.85 11.37 5.44
CA SER A 8 8.12 12.82 5.51
C SER A 8 8.78 13.34 4.24
N VAL A 9 9.68 12.54 3.65
CA VAL A 9 10.37 12.86 2.40
C VAL A 9 9.39 12.80 1.23
N ALA A 10 8.69 11.68 1.05
CA ALA A 10 7.77 11.49 -0.08
C ALA A 10 6.56 12.45 -0.07
N LYS A 11 6.17 13.01 1.09
CA LYS A 11 5.04 13.95 1.17
C LYS A 11 5.29 15.27 0.42
N HIS A 12 6.55 15.64 0.20
CA HIS A 12 6.94 16.86 -0.49
C HIS A 12 7.43 16.61 -1.92
N ASP A 13 7.36 15.35 -2.37
CA ASP A 13 7.81 14.93 -3.69
C ASP A 13 6.64 14.97 -4.68
N THR A 14 6.80 15.73 -5.77
CA THR A 14 5.79 15.86 -6.83
C THR A 14 5.87 14.74 -7.86
N GLN A 15 6.98 13.98 -7.89
CA GLN A 15 7.23 12.86 -8.81
C GLN A 15 6.77 11.52 -8.23
N VAL A 16 6.60 11.45 -6.90
CA VAL A 16 6.14 10.27 -6.16
C VAL A 16 4.91 10.60 -5.32
N GLU A 17 3.80 9.93 -5.63
CA GLU A 17 2.63 9.92 -4.76
C GLU A 17 2.69 8.73 -3.80
N LEU A 18 3.05 8.98 -2.54
CA LEU A 18 3.04 8.01 -1.47
C LEU A 18 1.97 8.37 -0.42
N LYS A 19 0.92 7.56 -0.31
CA LYS A 19 -0.12 7.73 0.71
C LYS A 19 -0.06 6.59 1.72
N LEU A 20 -0.02 6.99 2.99
CA LEU A 20 -0.41 6.12 4.09
C LEU A 20 -1.80 6.45 4.56
N ALA A 21 -2.53 5.39 4.89
CA ALA A 21 -3.76 5.51 5.64
C ALA A 21 -3.76 4.48 6.76
N ASN A 22 -3.59 4.97 7.98
CA ASN A 22 -3.71 4.20 9.21
C ASN A 22 -5.00 4.60 9.92
N ARG A 23 -5.81 3.62 10.30
CA ARG A 23 -6.97 3.87 11.15
C ARG A 23 -7.29 2.65 12.00
N LEU A 24 -7.66 2.93 13.23
CA LEU A 24 -8.19 1.94 14.14
C LEU A 24 -9.71 2.16 14.27
N TYR A 25 -10.44 1.05 14.27
CA TYR A 25 -11.87 1.03 14.52
C TYR A 25 -12.13 0.23 15.79
N ALA A 26 -12.63 0.87 16.84
CA ALA A 26 -12.86 0.22 18.13
C ALA A 26 -14.36 0.11 18.44
N GLN A 27 -14.74 -0.92 19.20
CA GLN A 27 -16.13 -1.11 19.60
C GLN A 27 -16.58 0.02 20.53
N LYS A 28 -17.71 0.66 20.20
CA LYS A 28 -18.21 1.87 20.88
C LYS A 28 -18.51 1.69 22.37
N ALA A 29 -18.74 0.44 22.81
CA ALA A 29 -19.04 0.12 24.20
C ALA A 29 -17.83 0.29 25.13
N TYR A 30 -16.62 0.43 24.58
CA TYR A 30 -15.40 0.52 25.37
C TYR A 30 -14.86 1.95 25.37
N LYS A 31 -14.56 2.44 26.58
CA LYS A 31 -13.80 3.68 26.75
C LYS A 31 -12.31 3.37 26.61
N LEU A 32 -11.68 3.93 25.59
CA LEU A 32 -10.25 3.80 25.39
C LEU A 32 -9.49 4.77 26.32
N GLN A 33 -8.33 4.35 26.81
CA GLN A 33 -7.46 5.19 27.62
C GLN A 33 -6.90 6.35 26.78
N GLN A 34 -6.89 7.56 27.34
CA GLN A 34 -6.43 8.75 26.63
C GLN A 34 -4.96 8.63 26.20
N GLU A 35 -4.13 8.01 27.03
CA GLU A 35 -2.72 7.74 26.71
C GLU A 35 -2.57 6.89 25.44
N TYR A 36 -3.41 5.86 25.28
CA TYR A 36 -3.44 5.05 24.07
C TYR A 36 -3.87 5.86 22.85
N LEU A 37 -4.88 6.72 22.98
CA LEU A 37 -5.32 7.60 21.89
C LEU A 37 -4.17 8.53 21.44
N ASN A 38 -3.47 9.12 22.41
CA ASN A 38 -2.34 10.01 22.16
C ASN A 38 -1.17 9.27 21.49
N LEU A 39 -0.89 8.04 21.90
CA LEU A 39 0.15 7.20 21.30
C LEU A 39 -0.17 6.89 19.83
N VAL A 40 -1.41 6.46 19.56
CA VAL A 40 -1.85 6.11 18.20
C VAL A 40 -1.76 7.31 17.25
N GLN A 41 -2.18 8.49 17.71
CA GLN A 41 -2.13 9.72 16.92
C GLN A 41 -0.69 10.22 16.73
N SER A 42 0.15 10.19 17.76
CA SER A 42 1.52 10.70 17.70
C SER A 42 2.46 9.81 16.87
N SER A 43 2.41 8.49 17.12
CA SER A 43 3.36 7.52 16.57
C SER A 43 2.97 7.00 15.18
N PHE A 44 1.67 6.79 14.95
CA PHE A 44 1.18 6.17 13.72
C PHE A 44 0.45 7.15 12.79
N LYS A 45 0.28 8.41 13.22
CA LYS A 45 -0.53 9.44 12.55
C LYS A 45 -1.91 8.88 12.17
N ALA A 46 -2.43 8.00 13.02
CA ALA A 46 -3.65 7.24 12.77
C ALA A 46 -4.81 7.84 13.58
N ASP A 47 -5.99 7.83 12.97
CA ASP A 47 -7.22 8.17 13.68
C ASP A 47 -7.79 6.92 14.36
N ILE A 48 -8.56 7.13 15.43
CA ILE A 48 -9.41 6.11 16.03
C ILE A 48 -10.87 6.48 15.77
N LYS A 49 -11.70 5.51 15.36
CA LYS A 49 -13.14 5.68 15.18
C LYS A 49 -13.91 4.63 15.96
N LEU A 50 -14.87 5.07 16.76
CA LEU A 50 -15.79 4.16 17.43
C LEU A 50 -16.85 3.66 16.43
N LYS A 51 -17.12 2.36 16.47
CA LYS A 51 -18.08 1.64 15.63
C LYS A 51 -18.87 0.63 16.45
N ASP A 52 -20.01 0.19 15.93
CA ASP A 52 -20.81 -0.86 16.57
C ASP A 52 -20.72 -2.16 15.78
N PHE A 53 -19.74 -3.00 16.12
CA PHE A 53 -19.57 -4.31 15.48
C PHE A 53 -20.64 -5.32 15.91
N GLN A 54 -21.29 -5.10 17.07
CA GLN A 54 -22.27 -6.02 17.63
C GLN A 54 -23.61 -5.92 16.90
N ASN A 55 -24.06 -4.69 16.62
CA ASN A 55 -25.40 -4.43 16.09
C ASN A 55 -25.42 -3.91 14.64
N ASP A 56 -24.35 -3.25 14.17
CA ASP A 56 -24.35 -2.53 12.87
C ASP A 56 -23.28 -3.07 11.90
N LYS A 57 -23.00 -4.37 11.94
CA LYS A 57 -21.89 -5.02 11.23
C LYS A 57 -21.76 -4.60 9.75
N ASP A 58 -22.83 -4.67 8.97
CA ASP A 58 -22.82 -4.35 7.53
C ASP A 58 -22.45 -2.88 7.27
N LYS A 59 -23.03 -1.98 8.07
CA LYS A 59 -22.75 -0.55 8.02
C LYS A 59 -21.30 -0.25 8.39
N VAL A 60 -20.72 -1.01 9.31
CA VAL A 60 -19.32 -0.87 9.69
C VAL A 60 -18.40 -1.33 8.56
N VAL A 61 -18.65 -2.51 7.98
CA VAL A 61 -17.90 -3.03 6.82
C VAL A 61 -17.92 -2.03 5.68
N HIS A 62 -19.11 -1.54 5.30
CA HIS A 62 -19.26 -0.55 4.24
C HIS A 62 -18.44 0.73 4.51
N LYS A 63 -18.48 1.24 5.75
CA LYS A 63 -17.70 2.43 6.14
C LYS A 63 -16.19 2.21 6.14
N ILE A 64 -15.73 1.01 6.48
CA ILE A 64 -14.30 0.68 6.43
C ILE A 64 -13.87 0.58 4.97
N ASN A 65 -14.58 -0.18 4.14
CA ASN A 65 -14.26 -0.36 2.72
C ASN A 65 -14.27 0.96 1.96
N ALA A 66 -15.30 1.79 2.11
CA ALA A 66 -15.36 3.09 1.45
C ALA A 66 -14.20 4.04 1.87
N TRP A 67 -13.74 3.93 3.11
CA TRP A 67 -12.58 4.70 3.56
C TRP A 67 -11.27 4.17 2.95
N VAL A 68 -11.08 2.85 2.91
CA VAL A 68 -9.90 2.21 2.29
C VAL A 68 -9.84 2.50 0.79
N GLU A 69 -10.96 2.33 0.10
CA GLU A 69 -11.11 2.58 -1.32
C GLU A 69 -10.69 4.01 -1.67
N LYS A 70 -11.25 5.01 -0.96
CA LYS A 70 -10.87 6.41 -1.12
C LYS A 70 -9.38 6.65 -0.85
N LYS A 71 -8.80 5.97 0.13
CA LYS A 71 -7.39 6.14 0.51
C LYS A 71 -6.40 5.47 -0.44
N THR A 72 -6.87 4.55 -1.27
CA THR A 72 -6.06 3.76 -2.19
C THR A 72 -6.35 4.10 -3.66
N ASN A 73 -6.97 5.26 -3.92
CA ASN A 73 -7.40 5.69 -5.26
C ASN A 73 -8.24 4.61 -5.97
N ASN A 74 -9.15 3.99 -5.21
CA ASN A 74 -10.07 2.94 -5.64
C ASN A 74 -9.40 1.61 -6.07
N LEU A 75 -8.11 1.41 -5.77
CA LEU A 75 -7.41 0.16 -6.09
C LEU A 75 -7.75 -0.98 -5.14
N ILE A 76 -7.98 -0.67 -3.86
CA ILE A 76 -8.40 -1.67 -2.87
C ILE A 76 -9.87 -1.44 -2.55
N GLN A 77 -10.70 -2.31 -3.12
CA GLN A 77 -12.14 -2.33 -2.90
C GLN A 77 -12.51 -3.56 -2.08
N ASN A 78 -13.59 -3.46 -1.31
CA ASN A 78 -14.13 -4.59 -0.56
C ASN A 78 -13.10 -5.31 0.33
N LEU A 79 -12.22 -4.55 1.00
CA LEU A 79 -11.17 -5.09 1.87
C LEU A 79 -11.72 -6.09 2.89
N LEU A 80 -12.86 -5.77 3.50
CA LEU A 80 -13.56 -6.62 4.44
C LEU A 80 -14.90 -7.06 3.83
N SER A 81 -15.22 -8.32 4.00
CA SER A 81 -16.58 -8.83 3.90
C SER A 81 -17.28 -8.74 5.25
N THR A 82 -18.59 -8.96 5.26
CA THR A 82 -19.31 -9.14 6.51
C THR A 82 -18.77 -10.36 7.26
N ASN A 83 -18.41 -11.46 6.62
CA ASN A 83 -17.94 -12.66 7.34
C ASN A 83 -16.65 -12.45 8.14
N ASP A 84 -15.86 -11.40 7.86
CA ASP A 84 -14.61 -11.10 8.56
C ASP A 84 -14.77 -10.43 9.93
N ILE A 85 -15.98 -9.95 10.26
CA ILE A 85 -16.29 -9.29 11.53
C ILE A 85 -17.32 -10.10 12.31
N SER A 86 -17.20 -10.21 13.62
CA SER A 86 -18.20 -10.86 14.48
C SER A 86 -18.68 -9.91 15.59
N ARG A 87 -19.69 -10.35 16.34
CA ARG A 87 -20.14 -9.64 17.55
C ARG A 87 -19.03 -9.54 18.61
N ASP A 88 -18.01 -10.38 18.54
CA ASP A 88 -16.87 -10.40 19.45
C ASP A 88 -15.70 -9.53 18.99
N THR A 89 -15.77 -8.96 17.79
CA THR A 89 -14.78 -7.97 17.34
C THR A 89 -14.78 -6.76 18.29
N ARG A 90 -13.59 -6.40 18.78
CA ARG A 90 -13.37 -5.24 19.67
C ARG A 90 -12.54 -4.16 19.03
N LEU A 91 -11.63 -4.54 18.14
CA LEU A 91 -10.72 -3.64 17.46
C LEU A 91 -10.42 -4.18 16.07
N ILE A 92 -10.39 -3.30 15.09
CA ILE A 92 -9.85 -3.55 13.75
C ILE A 92 -8.78 -2.50 13.49
N ILE A 93 -7.60 -2.94 13.06
CA ILE A 93 -6.50 -2.07 12.65
C ILE A 93 -6.40 -2.16 11.14
N VAL A 94 -6.51 -1.02 10.46
CA VAL A 94 -6.40 -0.93 9.01
C VAL A 94 -5.17 -0.10 8.67
N ASN A 95 -4.27 -0.69 7.89
CA ASN A 95 -3.13 -0.04 7.26
C ASN A 95 -3.27 -0.20 5.75
N CYS A 96 -3.23 0.92 5.03
CA CYS A 96 -3.20 0.92 3.57
C CYS A 96 -2.05 1.79 3.08
N ILE A 97 -1.33 1.29 2.09
CA ILE A 97 -0.20 1.96 1.44
C ILE A 97 -0.53 2.07 -0.04
N TYR A 98 -0.50 3.29 -0.57
CA TYR A 98 -0.58 3.55 -2.00
C TYR A 98 0.71 4.20 -2.44
N PHE A 99 1.32 3.68 -3.49
CA PHE A 99 2.53 4.20 -4.08
C PHE A 99 2.37 4.29 -5.59
N LYS A 100 2.67 5.46 -6.14
CA LYS A 100 2.77 5.70 -7.57
C LYS A 100 3.95 6.64 -7.83
N GLY A 101 5.01 6.11 -8.43
CA GLY A 101 6.18 6.87 -8.80
C GLY A 101 6.40 6.87 -10.31
N THR A 102 7.02 7.93 -10.81
CA THR A 102 7.49 8.01 -12.19
C THR A 102 8.93 7.51 -12.24
N TRP A 103 9.29 6.62 -13.17
CA TRP A 103 10.68 6.20 -13.34
C TRP A 103 11.57 7.38 -13.77
N VAL A 104 12.84 7.41 -13.35
CA VAL A 104 13.83 8.36 -13.90
C VAL A 104 13.91 8.18 -15.41
N GLU A 105 14.22 6.95 -15.83
CA GLU A 105 14.18 6.51 -17.23
C GLU A 105 12.85 5.80 -17.50
N GLN A 106 11.93 6.52 -18.13
CA GLN A 106 10.58 6.01 -18.43
C GLN A 106 10.58 5.08 -19.64
N PHE A 107 9.86 3.97 -19.51
CA PHE A 107 9.58 3.07 -20.61
C PHE A 107 8.72 3.77 -21.68
N LYS A 108 9.11 3.63 -22.94
CA LYS A 108 8.32 4.12 -24.07
C LYS A 108 7.14 3.17 -24.31
N GLU A 109 5.92 3.66 -24.25
CA GLU A 109 4.71 2.83 -24.34
C GLU A 109 4.68 1.94 -25.60
N HIS A 110 5.09 2.48 -26.76
CA HIS A 110 5.11 1.74 -28.03
C HIS A 110 6.14 0.60 -28.09
N LEU A 111 7.09 0.54 -27.14
CA LEU A 111 8.03 -0.58 -26.99
C LEU A 111 7.51 -1.66 -26.05
N THR A 112 6.32 -1.48 -25.47
CA THR A 112 5.69 -2.51 -24.63
C THR A 112 5.13 -3.61 -25.51
N ASP A 113 5.69 -4.81 -25.39
CA ASP A 113 5.11 -6.01 -25.98
C ASP A 113 3.77 -6.28 -25.29
N GLN A 114 2.71 -6.45 -26.06
CA GLN A 114 1.36 -6.66 -25.54
C GLN A 114 1.08 -8.14 -25.21
N ASN A 115 1.94 -9.07 -25.62
CA ASN A 115 1.67 -10.51 -25.57
C ASN A 115 2.92 -11.36 -25.28
N ALA A 116 3.80 -10.88 -24.40
CA ALA A 116 5.00 -11.58 -23.97
C ALA A 116 4.67 -12.76 -23.04
N ASP A 117 5.50 -13.80 -23.07
CA ASP A 117 5.38 -14.94 -22.16
C ASP A 117 6.00 -14.63 -20.79
N PHE A 118 5.21 -14.82 -19.72
CA PHE A 118 5.67 -14.81 -18.33
C PHE A 118 5.63 -16.22 -17.76
N HIS A 119 6.75 -16.69 -17.25
CA HIS A 119 6.91 -18.01 -16.65
C HIS A 119 6.67 -17.92 -15.13
N GLY A 120 5.49 -18.36 -14.69
CA GLY A 120 5.15 -18.38 -13.27
C GLY A 120 5.93 -19.46 -12.51
N ALA A 121 6.10 -19.26 -11.19
CA ALA A 121 6.80 -20.21 -10.32
C ALA A 121 6.13 -21.60 -10.27
N ASN A 122 4.85 -21.69 -10.62
CA ASN A 122 4.12 -22.96 -10.76
C ASN A 122 4.30 -23.64 -12.14
N GLY A 123 5.19 -23.12 -12.99
CA GLY A 123 5.43 -23.62 -14.35
C GLY A 123 4.40 -23.16 -15.38
N LYS A 124 3.35 -22.43 -14.98
CA LYS A 124 2.33 -21.91 -15.91
C LYS A 124 2.88 -20.72 -16.67
N ILE A 125 2.66 -20.72 -17.99
CA ILE A 125 2.95 -19.57 -18.85
C ILE A 125 1.70 -18.70 -18.95
N SER A 126 1.88 -17.39 -18.83
CA SER A 126 0.79 -16.40 -18.97
C SER A 126 1.23 -15.28 -19.88
N LYS A 127 0.30 -14.78 -20.70
CA LYS A 127 0.52 -13.65 -21.59
C LYS A 127 0.38 -12.34 -20.82
N ILE A 128 1.40 -11.49 -20.89
CA ILE A 128 1.44 -10.21 -20.18
C ILE A 128 1.87 -9.07 -21.10
N LYS A 129 1.61 -7.84 -20.65
CA LYS A 129 2.25 -6.65 -21.21
C LYS A 129 3.64 -6.51 -20.60
N LEU A 130 4.69 -6.66 -21.39
CA LEU A 130 6.08 -6.57 -20.94
C LEU A 130 6.72 -5.30 -21.47
N MET A 131 7.17 -4.44 -20.55
CA MET A 131 7.81 -3.17 -20.91
C MET A 131 9.28 -3.42 -21.30
N HIS A 132 9.76 -2.72 -22.34
CA HIS A 132 11.14 -2.80 -22.81
C HIS A 132 11.81 -1.43 -22.86
N GLN A 133 13.08 -1.39 -22.45
CA GLN A 133 13.99 -0.27 -22.69
C GLN A 133 15.43 -0.77 -22.69
N LYS A 134 16.36 0.08 -23.13
CA LYS A 134 17.79 -0.19 -23.08
C LYS A 134 18.52 1.07 -22.65
N GLU A 135 18.87 1.14 -21.38
CA GLU A 135 19.58 2.26 -20.76
C GLU A 135 20.68 1.75 -19.83
N LYS A 136 21.48 2.66 -19.26
CA LYS A 136 22.45 2.32 -18.21
C LYS A 136 21.76 2.27 -16.86
N PHE A 137 21.85 1.13 -16.18
CA PHE A 137 21.32 0.93 -14.84
C PHE A 137 22.40 0.37 -13.93
N ASP A 138 22.26 0.65 -12.63
CA ASP A 138 22.99 -0.07 -11.60
C ASP A 138 22.56 -1.54 -11.62
N TYR A 139 23.55 -2.42 -11.64
CA TYR A 139 23.36 -3.86 -11.78
C TYR A 139 24.32 -4.62 -10.88
N ALA A 140 23.83 -5.71 -10.30
CA ALA A 140 24.62 -6.66 -9.54
C ALA A 140 24.22 -8.10 -9.89
N GLU A 141 25.18 -9.02 -9.80
CA GLU A 141 24.96 -10.44 -9.99
C GLU A 141 25.61 -11.20 -8.84
N ASN A 142 24.88 -12.19 -8.31
CA ASN A 142 25.43 -13.15 -7.37
C ASN A 142 25.27 -14.55 -7.98
N LYS A 143 26.40 -15.12 -8.41
CA LYS A 143 26.43 -16.42 -9.08
C LYS A 143 26.17 -17.58 -8.14
N ASP A 144 26.61 -17.48 -6.88
CA ASP A 144 26.40 -18.51 -5.86
C ASP A 144 24.90 -18.66 -5.52
N LEU A 145 24.17 -17.55 -5.55
CA LEU A 145 22.73 -17.52 -5.35
C LEU A 145 21.94 -17.64 -6.66
N HIS A 146 22.60 -17.65 -7.81
CA HIS A 146 22.00 -17.63 -9.15
C HIS A 146 20.99 -16.47 -9.33
N VAL A 147 21.31 -15.26 -8.85
CA VAL A 147 20.45 -14.08 -8.96
C VAL A 147 21.12 -12.92 -9.68
N GLN A 148 20.31 -12.16 -10.41
CA GLN A 148 20.66 -10.91 -11.04
C GLN A 148 19.73 -9.80 -10.53
N ILE A 149 20.28 -8.64 -10.21
CA ILE A 149 19.58 -7.53 -9.58
C ILE A 149 19.84 -6.28 -10.43
N ALA A 150 18.76 -5.61 -10.83
CA ALA A 150 18.82 -4.31 -11.49
C ALA A 150 18.12 -3.28 -10.59
N HIS A 151 18.73 -2.11 -10.43
CA HIS A 151 18.14 -0.98 -9.71
C HIS A 151 17.59 0.03 -10.72
N LEU A 152 16.26 0.17 -10.71
CA LEU A 152 15.53 1.13 -11.52
C LEU A 152 15.04 2.24 -10.59
N PRO A 153 15.63 3.45 -10.63
CA PRO A 153 15.24 4.52 -9.73
C PRO A 153 13.94 5.19 -10.18
N TYR A 154 13.13 5.60 -9.20
CA TYR A 154 12.04 6.55 -9.42
C TYR A 154 12.59 7.97 -9.39
N LYS A 155 11.98 8.86 -10.18
CA LYS A 155 12.17 10.29 -10.03
C LYS A 155 11.82 10.69 -8.61
N SER A 156 12.60 11.62 -8.08
CA SER A 156 12.35 12.21 -6.80
C SER A 156 12.78 13.66 -6.81
N ASP A 157 12.05 14.51 -6.10
CA ASP A 157 12.43 15.90 -5.88
C ASP A 157 13.51 16.04 -4.79
N SER A 158 13.77 14.99 -4.00
CA SER A 158 14.91 14.97 -3.09
C SER A 158 16.21 14.71 -3.86
N HIS A 159 17.10 15.70 -3.82
CA HIS A 159 18.47 15.60 -4.31
C HIS A 159 19.35 14.88 -3.28
N ASP A 160 19.22 13.57 -3.15
CA ASP A 160 20.21 12.72 -2.46
C ASP A 160 20.40 11.40 -3.21
#